data_AF-A0A661X976-F1
#
_entry.id   AF-A0A661X976-F1
#
_cell.length_a   1.000
_cell.length_b   1.000
_cell.length_c   1.000
_cell.angle_alpha   90.00
_cell.angle_beta   90.00
_cell.angle_gamma   90.00
#
_symmetry.space_group_name_H-M   'P 1'
#
loop_
_entity.id
_entity.type
_entity.pdbx_description
1 polymer ?
#
loop_
_entity_poly.entity_id
_entity_poly.type
_entity_poly.pdbx_seq_one_letter_code
_entity_poly.pdbx_strand_id
1 'polypeptide(L)' 'TVRAAIDEIMDFGRPRRIKLCVLVDRGERELPIEPNYVGKRVALRKNEWVEVYLKETDAMDGIVILSKRR' A
#
# COMPACT_ATOMS: atom_id res chain seq x y z
N THR A 1 -3.34 -8.42 0.84
CA THR A 1 -3.12 -8.04 -0.57
C THR A 1 -1.74 -8.44 -1.07
N VAL A 2 -0.64 -7.83 -0.58
CA VAL A 2 0.70 -8.09 -1.13
C VAL A 2 1.11 -9.57 -1.08
N ARG A 3 0.87 -10.26 0.05
CA ARG A 3 1.15 -11.70 0.17
C ARG A 3 0.46 -12.52 -0.94
N ALA A 4 -0.84 -12.31 -1.13
CA ALA A 4 -1.62 -13.00 -2.16
C ALA A 4 -1.12 -12.66 -3.57
N ALA A 5 -0.71 -11.42 -3.84
CA ALA A 5 -0.11 -11.06 -5.13
C ALA A 5 1.24 -11.76 -5.37
N ILE A 6 2.05 -11.94 -4.32
CA ILE A 6 3.29 -12.72 -4.41
C ILE A 6 2.97 -14.19 -4.68
N ASP A 7 2.00 -14.76 -3.95
CA ASP A 7 1.54 -16.15 -4.14
C ASP A 7 1.15 -16.38 -5.62
N GLU A 8 0.30 -15.51 -6.17
CA GLU A 8 -0.14 -15.59 -7.58
C GLU A 8 1.03 -15.48 -8.56
N ILE A 9 1.97 -14.54 -8.36
CA ILE A 9 3.16 -14.39 -9.23
C ILE A 9 3.99 -15.68 -9.24
N MET A 10 4.07 -16.39 -8.11
CA MET A 10 4.83 -17.64 -8.00
C MET A 10 4.11 -18.82 -8.68
N ASP A 11 2.78 -18.81 -8.75
CA ASP A 11 2.00 -19.79 -9.49
C ASP A 11 2.22 -19.63 -11.01
N PHE A 12 2.39 -18.41 -11.50
CA PHE A 12 2.73 -18.14 -12.90
C PHE A 12 4.18 -18.45 -13.28
N GLY A 13 5.11 -18.53 -12.33
CA GLY A 13 6.51 -18.85 -12.62
C GLY A 13 7.50 -18.55 -11.48
N ARG A 14 8.79 -18.57 -11.82
CA ARG A 14 9.88 -18.37 -10.85
C ARG A 14 10.67 -17.10 -11.19
N PRO A 15 10.16 -15.91 -10.84
CA PRO A 15 10.87 -14.68 -11.10
C PRO A 15 12.21 -14.67 -10.38
N ARG A 16 13.26 -14.14 -11.04
CA ARG A 16 14.58 -13.97 -10.44
C ARG A 16 14.56 -13.03 -9.22
N ARG A 17 13.61 -12.09 -9.18
CA ARG A 17 13.40 -11.14 -8.09
C ARG A 17 12.01 -10.51 -8.17
N ILE A 18 11.37 -10.32 -7.02
CA ILE A 18 10.16 -9.50 -6.86
C ILE A 18 10.54 -8.25 -6.07
N LYS A 19 10.03 -7.08 -6.48
CA LYS A 19 10.16 -5.85 -5.70
C LYS A 19 8.80 -5.22 -5.48
N LEU A 20 8.59 -4.65 -4.30
CA LEU A 20 7.37 -3.95 -3.93
C LEU A 20 7.61 -2.43 -3.93
N CYS A 21 6.82 -1.71 -4.73
CA CYS A 21 6.75 -0.26 -4.74
C CYS A 21 5.38 0.18 -4.24
N VAL A 22 5.33 1.10 -3.28
CA VAL A 22 4.08 1.65 -2.75
C VAL A 22 4.14 3.17 -2.74
N LEU A 23 3.02 3.82 -3.04
CA LEU A 23 2.91 5.27 -2.93
C LEU A 23 2.90 5.70 -1.45
N VAL A 24 2.18 4.97 -0.61
CA VAL A 24 2.05 5.24 0.82
C VAL A 24 2.30 3.97 1.63
N ASP A 25 3.15 4.07 2.65
CA ASP A 25 3.34 3.04 3.67
C ASP A 25 2.76 3.53 5.01
N ARG A 26 1.69 2.88 5.46
CA ARG A 26 0.96 3.25 6.69
C ARG A 26 1.40 2.52 7.96
N GLY A 27 2.46 1.69 7.90
CA GLY A 27 2.92 0.93 9.05
C GLY A 27 2.01 -0.25 9.44
N GLU A 28 2.07 -0.64 10.72
CA GLU A 28 1.23 -1.68 11.38
C GLU A 28 1.06 -2.96 10.54
N ARG A 29 2.18 -3.65 10.30
CA ARG A 29 2.20 -4.86 9.46
C ARG A 29 1.84 -6.08 10.28
N GLU A 30 1.03 -6.95 9.68
CA GLU A 30 0.67 -8.26 10.25
C GLU A 30 1.52 -9.40 9.68
N LEU A 31 2.32 -9.12 8.64
CA LEU A 31 3.24 -10.05 8.00
C LEU A 31 4.62 -9.39 7.85
N PRO A 32 5.72 -10.17 7.80
CA PRO A 32 7.08 -9.65 7.63
C PRO A 32 7.34 -9.24 6.16
N ILE A 33 6.53 -8.31 5.64
CA ILE A 33 6.60 -7.80 4.27
C ILE A 33 6.88 -6.29 4.34
N GLU A 34 7.97 -5.86 3.70
CA GLU A 34 8.34 -4.44 3.59
C GLU A 34 8.53 -4.03 2.13
N PRO A 35 8.00 -2.86 1.71
CA PRO A 35 8.28 -2.30 0.39
C PRO A 35 9.76 -1.95 0.19
N ASN A 36 10.26 -2.21 -1.01
CA ASN A 36 11.59 -1.78 -1.42
C ASN A 36 11.63 -0.28 -1.75
N TYR A 37 10.50 0.26 -2.19
CA TYR A 37 10.34 1.66 -2.55
C TYR A 37 9.06 2.22 -1.93
N VAL A 38 9.19 3.37 -1.28
CA VAL A 38 8.09 4.04 -0.59
C VAL A 38 8.06 5.49 -1.03
N GLY A 39 6.91 5.96 -1.54
CA GLY A 39 6.70 7.38 -1.82
C GLY A 39 6.65 8.20 -0.53
N LYS A 40 5.76 7.83 0.40
CA LYS A 40 5.63 8.48 1.71
C LYS A 40 5.32 7.48 2.83
N ARG A 41 6.04 7.58 3.94
CA ARG A 41 5.70 6.87 5.19
C ARG A 41 4.77 7.74 6.02
N VAL A 42 3.67 7.19 6.52
CA VAL A 42 2.70 7.88 7.37
C VAL A 42 2.36 7.00 8.57
N ALA A 43 2.38 7.58 9.76
CA ALA A 43 1.85 6.93 10.95
C ALA A 43 0.38 7.33 11.10
N LEU A 44 -0.50 6.36 11.34
CA LEU A 44 -1.93 6.58 11.53
C LEU A 44 -2.31 6.31 12.99
N ARG A 45 -3.31 7.03 13.47
CA ARG A 45 -4.02 6.67 14.71
C ARG A 45 -5.01 5.53 14.45
N LYS A 46 -5.48 4.86 15.50
CA LYS A 46 -6.41 3.71 15.42
C LYS A 46 -7.68 3.93 14.59
N ASN A 47 -8.14 5.18 14.46
CA ASN A 47 -9.38 5.53 13.74
C ASN A 47 -9.11 6.34 12.45
N GLU A 48 -7.85 6.35 11.99
CA GLU A 48 -7.46 7.03 10.77
C GLU A 48 -7.20 6.02 9.64
N TRP A 49 -7.51 6.40 8.41
CA TRP A 49 -7.16 5.64 7.21
C TRP A 49 -6.64 6.55 6.10
N VAL A 50 -5.98 5.94 5.11
CA VAL A 50 -5.46 6.63 3.94
C VAL A 50 -6.41 6.37 2.77
N GLU A 51 -6.77 7.43 2.06
CA GLU A 51 -7.35 7.34 0.72
C GLU A 51 -6.36 7.93 -0.28
N VAL A 52 -6.22 7.23 -1.41
CA VAL A 52 -5.38 7.65 -2.53
C VAL A 52 -6.32 7.91 -3.69
N TYR A 53 -6.24 9.11 -4.23
CA TYR A 53 -6.95 9.54 -5.42
C TYR A 53 -5.96 9.65 -6.57
N LEU A 54 -6.33 9.08 -7.72
CA LEU A 54 -5.58 9.18 -8.96
C LEU A 54 -6.46 9.85 -10.00
N LYS A 55 -5.88 10.74 -10.80
CA LYS A 55 -6.62 11.49 -11.83
C LYS A 55 -7.40 10.58 -12.78
N GLU A 56 -6.87 9.41 -13.10
CA GLU A 56 -7.47 8.43 -14.01
C GLU A 56 -8.73 7.76 -13.46
N THR A 57 -8.82 7.61 -12.13
CA THR A 57 -9.94 6.92 -11.46
C THR A 57 -10.88 7.88 -10.74
N ASP A 58 -10.37 9.04 -10.28
CA ASP A 58 -11.04 9.93 -9.33
C ASP A 58 -11.10 11.40 -9.78
N ALA A 59 -10.62 11.72 -11.00
CA ALA A 59 -10.53 13.07 -11.57
C ALA A 59 -9.61 14.06 -10.81
N MET A 60 -8.90 13.60 -9.78
CA MET A 60 -7.91 14.38 -9.03
C MET A 60 -6.78 13.49 -8.50
N ASP A 61 -5.61 14.08 -8.29
CA ASP A 61 -4.48 13.42 -7.60
C ASP A 61 -4.41 13.87 -6.15
N GLY A 62 -4.29 12.91 -5.23
CA GLY A 62 -4.15 13.24 -3.82
C GLY A 62 -3.96 12.05 -2.91
N ILE A 63 -3.34 12.30 -1.76
CA ILE A 63 -3.27 11.35 -0.65
C ILE A 63 -3.86 12.06 0.56
N VAL A 64 -4.97 11.55 1.08
CA VAL A 64 -5.65 12.13 2.25
C VAL A 64 -5.63 11.15 3.41
N ILE A 65 -5.54 11.70 4.63
CA ILE A 65 -5.73 10.96 5.86
C ILE A 65 -7.08 11.39 6.41
N LEU A 66 -8.00 10.43 6.52
CA LEU A 66 -9.33 10.66 7.07
C LEU A 66 -9.41 10.06 8.46
N SER A 67 -10.31 10.61 9.29
CA SER A 67 -10.62 10.06 10.61
C SER A 67 -12.13 9.93 10.78
N LYS A 68 -12.57 8.87 11.45
CA LYS A 68 -13.98 8.75 11.83
C LYS A 68 -14.21 9.60 13.09
N ARG A 69 -14.95 10.71 12.98
CA ARG A 69 -15.48 11.37 14.17
C ARG A 69 -16.53 10.44 14.79
N ARG A 70 -16.32 10.08 16.06
CA ARG A 70 -17.34 9.43 16.89
C ARG A 70 -18.41 10.43 17.26
#